data_AF-A0A957ZDE8-F1
#
_entry.id   AF-A0A957ZDE8-F1
#
_cell.length_a   1.000
_cell.length_b   1.000
_cell.length_c   1.000
_cell.angle_alpha   90.00
_cell.angle_beta   90.00
_cell.angle_gamma   90.00
#
_symmetry.space_group_name_H-M   'P 1'
#
loop_
_entity.id
_entity.type
_entity.pdbx_description
1 polymer ?
#
loop_
_entity_poly.entity_id
_entity_poly.type
_entity_poly.pdbx_seq_one_letter_code
_entity_poly.pdbx_strand_id
1 'polypeptide(L)'
;MAHPLIDQLRFTRSEWLRALDGVSAQDALHRFEPMNSIGWTVGHLAWQEQRYWLTMPQGQTPVPELNTLVGYGRPATTPPLADMLNAWRTITSMADAYL
;
A
#
# COMPACT_ATOMS: atom_id res chain seq x y z
N MET A 1 3.69 -25.58 -3.04
CA MET A 1 3.07 -24.77 -1.98
C MET A 1 4.05 -23.67 -1.63
N ALA A 2 3.58 -22.44 -1.49
CA ALA A 2 4.45 -21.37 -1.01
C ALA A 2 4.80 -21.60 0.46
N HIS A 3 5.80 -20.88 0.98
CA HIS A 3 6.08 -20.89 2.41
C HIS A 3 4.84 -20.38 3.18
N PRO A 4 4.48 -20.95 4.35
CA PRO A 4 3.25 -20.57 5.07
C PRO A 4 3.10 -19.06 5.36
N LEU A 5 4.21 -18.36 5.59
CA LEU A 5 4.19 -16.90 5.77
C LEU A 5 3.80 -16.13 4.50
N ILE A 6 4.12 -16.67 3.31
CA ILE A 6 3.70 -16.09 2.03
C ILE A 6 2.20 -16.31 1.84
N ASP A 7 1.69 -17.48 2.18
CA ASP A 7 0.25 -17.75 2.12
C ASP A 7 -0.52 -16.84 3.09
N GLN A 8 -0.01 -16.64 4.30
CA GLN A 8 -0.57 -15.68 5.26
C GLN A 8 -0.55 -14.25 4.72
N LEU A 9 0.54 -13.82 4.09
CA LEU A 9 0.64 -12.50 3.46
C LEU A 9 -0.40 -12.35 2.35
N ARG A 10 -0.51 -13.33 1.45
CA ARG A 10 -1.49 -13.30 0.34
C ARG A 10 -2.94 -13.25 0.84
N PHE A 11 -3.27 -14.03 1.86
CA PHE A 11 -4.57 -13.96 2.53
C PHE A 11 -4.82 -12.57 3.15
N THR A 12 -3.81 -12.02 3.84
CA THR A 12 -3.93 -10.68 4.45
C THR A 12 -4.15 -9.60 3.38
N ARG A 13 -3.46 -9.69 2.24
CA ARG A 13 -3.65 -8.80 1.10
C ARG A 13 -5.06 -8.91 0.50
N SER A 14 -5.63 -10.12 0.40
CA SER A 14 -7.01 -10.29 -0.09
C SER A 14 -8.03 -9.73 0.89
N GLU A 15 -7.86 -9.97 2.19
CA GLU A 15 -8.75 -9.42 3.22
C GLU A 15 -8.65 -7.90 3.31
N TRP A 16 -7.46 -7.33 3.10
CA TRP A 16 -7.27 -5.90 2.97
C TRP A 16 -8.09 -5.30 1.83
N LEU A 17 -8.01 -5.90 0.63
CA LEU A 17 -8.83 -5.45 -0.50
C LEU A 17 -10.33 -5.61 -0.24
N ARG A 18 -10.75 -6.71 0.40
CA ARG A 18 -12.15 -6.91 0.80
C ARG A 18 -12.64 -5.83 1.75
N ALA A 19 -11.80 -5.39 2.69
CA ALA A 19 -12.15 -4.33 3.64
C ALA A 19 -12.27 -2.94 2.98
N LEU A 20 -11.63 -2.73 1.83
CA LEU A 20 -11.71 -1.49 1.05
C LEU A 20 -12.89 -1.48 0.06
N ASP A 21 -13.57 -2.61 -0.14
CA ASP A 21 -14.70 -2.69 -1.06
C ASP A 21 -15.84 -1.78 -0.61
N GLY A 22 -16.41 -1.05 -1.56
CA GLY A 22 -17.47 -0.06 -1.30
C GLY A 22 -17.00 1.30 -0.74
N VAL A 23 -15.72 1.51 -0.45
CA VAL A 23 -15.22 2.84 -0.04
C VAL A 23 -15.27 3.79 -1.25
N SER A 24 -16.01 4.90 -1.11
CA SER A 24 -16.12 5.89 -2.17
C SER A 24 -14.83 6.72 -2.31
N ALA A 25 -14.60 7.28 -3.50
CA ALA A 25 -13.47 8.18 -3.73
C ALA A 25 -13.52 9.42 -2.82
N GLN A 26 -14.72 9.90 -2.48
CA GLN A 26 -14.91 11.04 -1.59
C GLN A 26 -14.58 10.70 -0.14
N ASP A 27 -15.08 9.56 0.36
CA ASP A 27 -14.82 9.13 1.74
C ASP A 27 -13.34 8.83 1.94
N ALA A 28 -12.68 8.30 0.91
CA ALA A 28 -11.27 7.94 1.02
C ALA A 28 -10.33 9.15 1.15
N LEU A 29 -10.78 10.35 0.78
CA LEU A 29 -10.06 11.60 0.98
C LEU A 29 -10.30 12.19 2.37
N HIS A 30 -11.32 11.73 3.09
CA HIS A 30 -11.68 12.30 4.38
C HIS A 30 -10.73 11.84 5.49
N ARG A 31 -10.40 12.75 6.40
CA ARG A 31 -9.65 12.46 7.63
C ARG A 31 -10.60 12.57 8.82
N PHE A 32 -10.77 11.46 9.53
CA PHE A 32 -11.42 11.45 10.84
C PHE A 32 -10.33 11.57 11.91
N GLU A 33 -9.94 12.81 12.24
CA GLU A 33 -8.78 13.03 13.09
C GLU A 33 -8.89 12.30 14.45
N PRO A 34 -7.80 11.70 14.96
CA PRO A 34 -6.42 11.81 14.49
C PRO A 34 -6.04 10.84 13.35
N MET A 35 -7.00 10.10 12.78
CA MET A 35 -6.71 9.10 11.75
C MET A 35 -6.30 9.74 10.41
N ASN A 36 -5.43 9.03 9.70
CA ASN A 36 -5.12 9.33 8.31
C ASN A 36 -6.30 8.97 7.40
N SER A 37 -6.34 9.60 6.22
CA SER A 37 -7.33 9.26 5.21
C SER A 37 -7.10 7.84 4.69
N ILE A 38 -8.14 7.19 4.16
CA ILE A 38 -8.01 5.84 3.60
C ILE A 38 -7.01 5.86 2.44
N GLY A 39 -7.02 6.89 1.61
CA GLY A 39 -6.03 7.09 0.55
C GLY A 39 -4.60 7.07 1.10
N TRP A 40 -4.34 7.83 2.17
CA TRP A 40 -3.01 7.83 2.81
C TRP A 40 -2.64 6.45 3.36
N THR A 41 -3.57 5.77 4.04
CA THR A 41 -3.31 4.43 4.61
C THR A 41 -2.97 3.39 3.54
N VAL A 42 -3.70 3.38 2.43
CA VAL A 42 -3.40 2.48 1.28
C VAL A 42 -2.06 2.83 0.65
N GLY A 43 -1.78 4.13 0.47
CA GLY A 43 -0.50 4.58 -0.05
C GLY A 43 0.67 4.22 0.87
N HIS A 44 0.49 4.34 2.19
CA HIS A 44 1.49 3.97 3.18
C HIS A 44 1.78 2.47 3.14
N LEU A 45 0.76 1.63 3.00
CA LEU A 45 0.95 0.19 2.84
C LEU A 45 1.69 -0.12 1.52
N ALA A 46 1.35 0.57 0.42
CA ALA A 46 2.07 0.43 -0.85
C ALA A 46 3.56 0.79 -0.71
N TRP A 47 3.85 1.90 -0.02
CA TRP A 47 5.21 2.30 0.32
C TRP A 47 5.94 1.23 1.14
N GLN A 48 5.26 0.64 2.13
CA GLN A 48 5.83 -0.41 2.98
C GLN A 48 6.15 -1.68 2.18
N GLU A 49 5.22 -2.12 1.32
CA GLU A 49 5.39 -3.29 0.45
C GLU A 49 6.60 -3.13 -0.47
N GLN A 50 6.76 -1.99 -1.16
CA GLN A 50 7.94 -1.80 -2.02
C GLN A 50 9.21 -1.69 -1.20
N ARG A 51 9.16 -1.02 -0.04
CA ARG A 51 10.35 -0.80 0.77
C ARG A 51 10.97 -2.13 1.20
N TYR A 52 10.14 -3.04 1.71
CA TYR A 52 10.63 -4.29 2.31
C TYR A 52 10.87 -5.41 1.30
N TRP A 53 10.06 -5.52 0.25
CA TRP A 53 10.20 -6.63 -0.70
C TRP A 53 11.01 -6.29 -1.95
N LEU A 54 11.15 -5.01 -2.29
CA LEU A 54 11.80 -4.58 -3.53
C LEU A 54 13.03 -3.69 -3.25
N THR A 55 12.86 -2.62 -2.48
CA THR A 55 13.90 -1.59 -2.32
C THR A 55 15.07 -2.09 -1.50
N MET A 56 14.82 -2.58 -0.28
CA MET A 56 15.87 -3.07 0.61
C MET A 56 16.59 -4.32 0.07
N PRO A 57 15.88 -5.38 -0.39
CA PRO A 57 16.55 -6.59 -0.83
C PRO A 57 17.08 -6.55 -2.28
N GLN A 58 16.49 -5.74 -3.16
CA GLN A 58 16.77 -5.78 -4.60
C GLN A 58 17.18 -4.43 -5.20
N GLY A 59 17.17 -3.34 -4.42
CA GLY A 59 17.48 -1.99 -4.92
C GLY A 59 16.40 -1.39 -5.83
N GLN A 60 15.22 -2.01 -5.93
CA GLN A 60 14.14 -1.57 -6.82
C GLN A 60 13.12 -0.70 -6.08
N THR A 61 12.79 0.48 -6.62
CA THR A 61 11.77 1.37 -6.06
C THR A 61 10.79 1.78 -7.16
N PRO A 62 9.77 0.96 -7.46
CA PRO A 62 8.91 1.17 -8.63
C PRO A 62 8.09 2.47 -8.59
N VAL A 63 7.69 2.92 -7.38
CA VAL A 63 6.94 4.16 -7.19
C VAL A 63 7.68 5.04 -6.16
N PRO A 64 8.78 5.71 -6.58
CA PRO A 64 9.63 6.48 -5.66
C PRO A 64 8.90 7.66 -4.99
N GLU A 65 7.85 8.19 -5.61
CA GLU A 65 7.03 9.29 -5.11
C GLU A 65 6.35 8.96 -3.77
N LEU A 66 6.09 7.68 -3.50
CA LEU A 66 5.50 7.27 -2.23
C LEU A 66 6.40 7.59 -1.02
N ASN A 67 7.73 7.68 -1.21
CA ASN A 67 8.67 8.03 -0.15
C ASN A 67 8.46 9.44 0.42
N THR A 68 7.92 10.36 -0.39
CA THR A 68 7.63 11.73 0.02
C THR A 68 6.15 11.92 0.35
N LEU A 69 5.25 11.26 -0.38
CA LEU A 69 3.81 11.46 -0.25
C LEU A 69 3.19 10.80 1.00
N VAL A 70 3.60 9.56 1.29
CA VAL A 70 2.96 8.68 2.29
C VAL A 70 3.98 7.84 3.08
N GLY A 71 5.27 8.16 2.98
CA GLY A 71 6.33 7.45 3.70
C GLY A 71 6.24 7.61 5.23
N TYR A 72 6.95 6.76 5.97
CA TYR A 72 7.06 6.89 7.42
C TYR A 72 7.50 8.31 7.83
N GLY A 73 6.82 8.88 8.83
CA GLY A 73 7.08 10.22 9.35
C GLY A 73 6.65 11.37 8.41
N ARG A 74 6.00 11.08 7.27
CA ARG A 74 5.46 12.11 6.39
C ARG A 74 4.14 12.68 6.93
N PRO A 75 3.82 13.94 6.62
CA PRO A 75 2.54 14.55 6.99
C PRO A 75 1.33 13.76 6.48
N ALA A 76 0.20 13.92 7.16
CA ALA A 76 -1.08 13.36 6.75
C ALA A 76 -1.61 14.09 5.50
N THR A 77 -1.38 13.52 4.32
CA THR A 77 -1.98 13.95 3.06
C THR A 77 -3.28 13.17 2.76
N THR A 78 -3.99 13.55 1.71
CA THR A 78 -5.24 12.89 1.27
C THR A 78 -5.13 12.50 -0.20
N PRO A 79 -4.24 11.56 -0.57
CA PRO A 79 -4.08 11.15 -1.96
C PRO A 79 -5.32 10.38 -2.47
N PRO A 80 -5.66 10.46 -3.76
CA PRO A 80 -6.77 9.70 -4.33
C PRO A 80 -6.58 8.20 -4.12
N LEU A 81 -7.64 7.52 -3.66
CA LEU A 81 -7.60 6.07 -3.38
C LEU A 81 -7.26 5.24 -4.62
N ALA A 82 -7.78 5.62 -5.78
CA ALA A 82 -7.53 4.91 -7.03
C ALA A 82 -6.03 4.87 -7.37
N ASP A 83 -5.34 6.00 -7.22
CA ASP A 83 -3.90 6.11 -7.51
C ASP A 83 -3.08 5.25 -6.53
N MET A 84 -3.44 5.28 -5.25
CA MET A 84 -2.76 4.50 -4.22
C MET A 84 -3.00 3.00 -4.36
N LEU A 85 -4.21 2.58 -4.75
CA LEU A 85 -4.52 1.18 -5.09
C LEU A 85 -3.76 0.71 -6.33
N ASN A 86 -3.64 1.56 -7.35
CA ASN A 86 -2.86 1.23 -8.54
C ASN A 86 -1.37 1.06 -8.21
N ALA A 87 -0.81 1.97 -7.39
CA ALA A 87 0.56 1.83 -6.89
C ALA A 87 0.73 0.53 -6.09
N TRP A 88 -0.19 0.25 -5.15
CA TRP A 88 -0.16 -0.97 -4.34
C TRP A 88 -0.22 -2.25 -5.20
N ARG A 89 -1.09 -2.31 -6.22
CA ARG A 89 -1.21 -3.46 -7.13
C ARG A 89 0.05 -3.67 -7.96
N THR A 90 0.63 -2.59 -8.49
CA THR A 90 1.90 -2.65 -9.24
C THR A 90 3.02 -3.20 -8.36
N ILE A 91 3.16 -2.67 -7.14
CA ILE A 91 4.20 -3.05 -6.19
C ILE A 91 4.05 -4.50 -5.73
N THR A 92 2.84 -4.91 -5.35
CA THR A 92 2.59 -6.27 -4.84
C THR A 92 2.75 -7.32 -5.94
N SER A 93 2.35 -7.01 -7.17
CA SER A 93 2.60 -7.86 -8.35
C SER A 93 4.10 -8.04 -8.62
N MET A 94 4.90 -6.97 -8.52
CA MET A 94 6.35 -7.07 -8.64
C MET A 94 6.99 -7.82 -7.47
N ALA A 95 6.49 -7.61 -6.24
CA ALA A 95 6.99 -8.29 -5.05
C ALA A 95 6.75 -9.79 -5.08
N ASP A 96 5.68 -10.26 -5.74
CA ASP A 96 5.34 -11.69 -5.83
C ASP A 96 6.41 -12.52 -6.56
N ALA A 97 7.29 -11.91 -7.38
CA ALA A 97 8.42 -12.63 -7.98
C ALA A 97 9.55 -12.90 -6.96
N TYR A 98 9.62 -12.12 -5.88
CA TYR A 98 10.61 -12.24 -4.81
C TYR A 98 10.10 -13.09 -3.63
N LEU A 99 8.78 -13.16 -3.45
CA LEU A 99 8.09 -13.91 -2.40
C LEU A 99 7.90 -15.38 -2.80
#